data_AF-A0A957JQ72-F1
#
_entry.id   AF-A0A957JQ72-F1
#
_cell.length_a   1.000
_cell.length_b   1.000
_cell.length_c   1.000
_cell.angle_alpha   90.00
_cell.angle_beta   90.00
_cell.angle_gamma   90.00
#
_symmetry.space_group_name_H-M   'P 1'
#
loop_
_entity.id
_entity.type
_entity.pdbx_description
1 polymer ?
#
loop_
_entity_poly.entity_id
_entity_poly.type
_entity_poly.pdbx_seq_one_letter_code
_entity_poly.pdbx_strand_id
1 'polypeptide(L)'
;AEQEAARLGQFFADQFPEKISFRLFPRRINYPFYPVLGVMGVDGEALIDHGVRIIGLPIGYQMTSLIAALQVVSFRGQTLEPVTRIKLARLKTAVNIQILTTADNETGALVAKHAFGLAVASPHIRAYLIMADAFPEAAIRYSASTAPHIVINERVHISGVIDEAELLHQISLAL
;
A
#
# COMPACT_ATOMS: atom_id res chain seq x y z
N ALA A 1 -2.37 9.31 17.07
CA ALA A 1 -2.23 8.46 15.86
C ALA A 1 -1.15 7.39 16.01
N GLU A 2 0.12 7.74 16.27
CA GLU A 2 1.21 6.74 16.32
C GLU A 2 1.05 5.68 17.41
N GLN A 3 0.71 6.08 18.65
CA GLN A 3 0.43 5.14 19.74
C GLN A 3 -0.71 4.17 19.38
N GLU A 4 -1.72 4.66 18.67
CA GLU A 4 -2.86 3.86 18.25
C GLU A 4 -2.49 2.89 17.13
N ALA A 5 -1.66 3.30 16.18
CA ALA A 5 -1.11 2.41 15.15
C ALA A 5 -0.23 1.31 15.78
N ALA A 6 0.55 1.65 16.81
CA ALA A 6 1.34 0.66 17.55
C ALA A 6 0.46 -0.33 18.31
N ARG A 7 -0.60 0.14 18.98
CA ARG A 7 -1.60 -0.72 19.63
C ARG A 7 -2.31 -1.62 18.64
N LEU A 8 -2.68 -1.11 17.47
CA LEU A 8 -3.30 -1.89 16.40
C LEU A 8 -2.38 -3.01 15.93
N GLY A 9 -1.10 -2.69 15.67
CA GLY A 9 -0.10 -3.69 15.29
C GLY A 9 0.10 -4.76 16.37
N GLN A 10 0.22 -4.35 17.63
CA GLN A 10 0.32 -5.27 18.76
C GLN A 10 -0.93 -6.16 18.89
N PHE A 11 -2.12 -5.58 18.73
CA PHE A 11 -3.38 -6.33 18.76
C PHE A 11 -3.41 -7.46 17.72
N PHE A 12 -3.01 -7.20 16.47
CA PHE A 12 -2.94 -8.26 15.46
C PHE A 12 -1.92 -9.35 15.82
N ALA A 13 -0.77 -8.98 16.39
CA ALA A 13 0.22 -9.96 16.84
C ALA A 13 -0.29 -10.81 18.01
N ASP A 14 -1.00 -10.20 18.97
CA ASP A 14 -1.57 -10.90 20.12
C ASP A 14 -2.73 -11.83 19.72
N GLN A 15 -3.55 -11.42 18.76
CA GLN A 15 -4.67 -12.23 18.25
C GLN A 15 -4.22 -13.37 17.32
N PHE A 16 -3.12 -13.17 16.58
CA PHE A 16 -2.62 -14.14 15.60
C PHE A 16 -1.12 -14.44 15.78
N PRO A 17 -0.67 -14.90 16.96
CA PRO A 17 0.76 -14.98 17.32
C PRO A 17 1.56 -15.96 16.45
N GLU A 18 0.90 -16.98 15.89
CA GLU A 18 1.54 -17.95 14.98
C GLU A 18 1.74 -17.41 13.56
N LYS A 19 1.06 -16.31 13.19
CA LYS A 19 1.00 -15.82 11.81
C LYS A 19 1.49 -14.38 11.66
N ILE A 20 1.35 -13.56 12.69
CA ILE A 20 1.66 -12.13 12.67
C ILE A 20 2.58 -11.83 13.84
N SER A 21 3.68 -11.15 13.55
CA SER A 21 4.53 -10.51 14.56
C SER A 21 4.50 -9.00 14.36
N PHE A 22 4.72 -8.26 15.45
CA PHE A 22 4.76 -6.80 15.42
C PHE A 22 6.12 -6.30 15.92
N ARG A 23 6.64 -5.27 15.24
CA ARG A 23 7.85 -4.54 15.66
C ARG A 23 7.63 -3.05 15.44
N LEU A 24 7.96 -2.25 16.44
CA LEU A 24 7.98 -0.80 16.33
C LEU A 24 9.40 -0.34 15.96
N PHE A 25 9.50 0.53 14.95
CA PHE A 25 10.75 1.14 14.52
C PHE A 25 10.73 2.65 14.78
N PRO A 26 11.89 3.29 15.00
CA PRO A 26 11.96 4.74 15.04
C PRO A 26 11.57 5.35 13.69
N ARG A 27 11.21 6.64 13.71
CA ARG A 27 10.97 7.40 12.48
C ARG A 27 12.18 7.33 11.55
N ARG A 28 11.90 7.26 10.26
CA ARG A 28 12.88 7.27 9.18
C ARG A 28 12.78 8.58 8.38
N ILE A 29 13.91 9.13 7.96
CA ILE A 29 13.93 10.42 7.26
C ILE A 29 13.19 10.41 5.91
N ASN A 30 12.93 9.23 5.34
CA ASN A 30 12.38 9.07 3.99
C ASN A 30 10.83 9.05 3.94
N TYR A 31 10.14 9.25 5.06
CA TYR A 31 8.67 9.38 5.07
C TYR A 31 8.27 10.79 5.50
N PRO A 32 7.44 11.50 4.70
CA PRO A 32 6.97 12.85 5.06
C PRO A 32 5.86 12.82 6.12
N PHE A 33 5.15 11.70 6.26
CA PHE A 33 3.97 11.58 7.12
C PHE A 33 4.08 10.37 8.05
N TYR A 34 3.43 10.45 9.21
CA TYR A 34 3.45 9.43 10.26
C TYR A 34 2.08 9.30 10.96
N PRO A 35 1.70 8.10 11.44
CA PRO A 35 2.48 6.85 11.44
C PRO A 35 2.61 6.19 10.06
N VAL A 36 3.56 5.25 9.95
CA VAL A 36 3.70 4.39 8.77
C VAL A 36 3.62 2.93 9.21
N LEU A 37 2.61 2.22 8.73
CA LEU A 37 2.48 0.79 8.89
C LEU A 37 3.13 0.11 7.68
N GLY A 38 4.21 -0.64 7.94
CA GLY A 38 4.83 -1.51 6.94
C GLY A 38 4.34 -2.94 7.09
N VAL A 39 3.79 -3.50 6.01
CA VAL A 39 3.41 -4.91 5.97
C VAL A 39 4.50 -5.67 5.21
N MET A 40 5.17 -6.59 5.91
CA MET A 40 6.36 -7.29 5.43
C MET A 40 6.12 -8.79 5.40
N GLY A 41 6.77 -9.47 4.45
CA GLY A 41 6.79 -10.92 4.38
C GLY A 41 7.83 -11.52 5.32
N VAL A 42 7.70 -12.82 5.57
CA VAL A 42 8.68 -13.62 6.31
C VAL A 42 9.11 -14.79 5.44
N ASP A 43 10.41 -15.03 5.35
CA ASP A 43 10.99 -16.22 4.72
C ASP A 43 12.07 -16.82 5.63
N GLY A 44 11.70 -17.88 6.34
CA GLY A 44 12.46 -18.36 7.49
C GLY A 44 12.54 -17.29 8.59
N GLU A 45 13.75 -16.88 8.95
CA GLU A 45 14.01 -15.81 9.94
C GLU A 45 14.10 -14.42 9.30
N ALA A 46 14.12 -14.33 7.96
CA ALA A 46 14.33 -13.07 7.25
C ALA A 46 13.03 -12.30 7.05
N LEU A 47 13.05 -11.00 7.36
CA LEU A 47 11.98 -10.07 6.99
C LEU A 47 12.18 -9.61 5.55
N ILE A 48 11.14 -9.75 4.72
CA ILE A 48 11.13 -9.30 3.33
C ILE A 48 10.29 -8.03 3.21
N ASP A 49 10.92 -6.93 2.80
CA ASP A 49 10.22 -5.69 2.50
C ASP A 49 9.68 -5.69 1.07
N HIS A 50 8.38 -5.90 0.92
CA HIS A 50 7.70 -5.81 -0.39
C HIS A 50 7.28 -4.38 -0.77
N GLY A 51 7.67 -3.35 -0.01
CA GLY A 51 7.32 -1.96 -0.33
C GLY A 51 5.84 -1.62 -0.13
N VAL A 52 5.10 -2.43 0.63
CA VAL A 52 3.69 -2.19 0.99
C VAL A 52 3.60 -1.31 2.24
N ARG A 53 2.99 -0.13 2.11
CA ARG A 53 2.86 0.85 3.19
C ARG A 53 1.45 1.42 3.30
N ILE A 54 1.01 1.62 4.53
CA ILE A 54 -0.16 2.44 4.88
C ILE A 54 0.35 3.61 5.72
N ILE A 55 0.06 4.83 5.28
CA ILE A 55 0.53 6.08 5.87
C ILE A 55 -0.68 6.76 6.52
N GLY A 56 -0.65 6.89 7.85
CA GLY A 56 -1.79 7.23 8.68
C GLY A 56 -2.40 6.01 9.37
N LEU A 57 -3.47 6.21 10.13
CA LEU A 57 -4.18 5.13 10.81
C LEU A 57 -5.29 4.58 9.90
N PRO A 58 -5.29 3.29 9.55
CA PRO A 58 -6.32 2.70 8.68
C PRO A 58 -7.64 2.49 9.42
N ILE A 59 -8.38 3.58 9.65
CA ILE A 59 -9.70 3.58 10.32
C ILE A 59 -10.85 3.52 9.31
N GLY A 60 -12.06 3.27 9.82
CA GLY A 60 -13.26 3.17 8.98
C GLY A 60 -13.14 2.04 7.97
N TYR A 61 -13.50 2.32 6.72
CA TYR A 61 -13.38 1.34 5.64
C TYR A 61 -11.92 0.96 5.34
N GLN A 62 -10.93 1.79 5.71
CA GLN A 62 -9.52 1.50 5.43
C GLN A 62 -8.91 0.40 6.32
N MET A 63 -9.63 -0.08 7.34
CA MET A 63 -9.25 -1.33 8.02
C MET A 63 -9.22 -2.50 7.01
N THR A 64 -10.12 -2.50 6.03
CA THR A 64 -10.12 -3.52 4.97
C THR A 64 -8.86 -3.45 4.09
N SER A 65 -8.29 -2.26 3.91
CA SER A 65 -7.00 -2.08 3.21
C SER A 65 -5.83 -2.69 3.98
N LEU A 66 -5.82 -2.60 5.32
CA LEU A 66 -4.82 -3.29 6.15
C LEU A 66 -4.96 -4.81 6.04
N ILE A 67 -6.19 -5.33 6.09
CA ILE A 67 -6.46 -6.75 5.89
C ILE A 67 -6.00 -7.20 4.49
N ALA A 68 -6.29 -6.42 3.45
CA ALA A 68 -5.85 -6.69 2.09
C ALA A 68 -4.32 -6.72 1.98
N ALA A 69 -3.61 -5.77 2.62
CA ALA A 69 -2.16 -5.76 2.67
C ALA A 69 -1.60 -7.06 3.31
N LEU A 70 -2.13 -7.46 4.46
CA LEU A 70 -1.74 -8.70 5.16
C LEU A 70 -1.98 -9.93 4.28
N GLN A 71 -3.15 -10.04 3.64
CA GLN A 71 -3.47 -11.14 2.74
C GLN A 71 -2.50 -11.20 1.55
N VAL A 72 -2.31 -10.08 0.85
CA VAL A 72 -1.50 -10.03 -0.37
C VAL A 72 -0.03 -10.39 -0.08
N VAL A 73 0.53 -9.90 1.02
CA VAL A 73 1.87 -10.25 1.47
C VAL A 73 1.95 -11.73 1.86
N SER A 74 0.96 -12.23 2.61
CA SER A 74 0.91 -13.64 3.02
C SER A 74 0.84 -14.61 1.83
N PHE A 75 0.07 -14.25 0.80
CA PHE A 75 -0.06 -15.06 -0.43
C PHE A 75 1.07 -14.81 -1.44
N ARG A 76 2.08 -13.99 -1.11
CA ARG A 76 3.22 -13.67 -1.98
C ARG A 76 2.78 -13.17 -3.37
N GLY A 77 1.72 -12.37 -3.44
CA GLY A 77 1.22 -11.77 -4.69
C GLY A 77 0.63 -12.77 -5.70
N GLN A 78 0.37 -14.02 -5.30
CA GLN A 78 -0.17 -15.06 -6.17
C GLN A 78 -1.60 -14.80 -6.66
N THR A 79 -2.29 -13.80 -6.08
CA THR A 79 -3.64 -13.41 -6.45
C THR A 79 -3.72 -12.56 -7.72
N LEU A 80 -2.57 -12.13 -8.28
CA LEU A 80 -2.53 -11.38 -9.54
C LEU A 80 -2.77 -12.31 -10.75
N GLU A 81 -3.11 -11.73 -11.88
CA GLU A 81 -3.18 -12.46 -13.14
C GLU A 81 -1.77 -12.91 -13.60
N PRO A 82 -1.63 -14.10 -14.23
CA PRO A 82 -0.34 -14.56 -14.74
C PRO A 82 0.32 -13.57 -15.72
N VAL A 83 -0.49 -12.93 -16.57
CA VAL A 83 0.00 -11.92 -17.53
C VAL A 83 0.63 -10.72 -16.85
N THR A 84 0.06 -10.28 -15.71
CA THR A 84 0.58 -9.18 -14.91
C THR A 84 1.94 -9.54 -14.33
N ARG A 85 2.08 -10.72 -13.72
CA ARG A 85 3.37 -11.18 -13.19
C ARG A 85 4.46 -11.27 -14.27
N ILE A 86 4.12 -11.75 -15.46
CA ILE A 86 5.07 -11.82 -16.59
C ILE A 86 5.57 -10.42 -17.00
N LYS A 87 4.66 -9.44 -17.06
CA LYS A 87 5.01 -8.05 -17.37
C LYS A 87 5.87 -7.43 -16.27
N LEU A 88 5.49 -7.64 -15.00
CA LEU A 88 6.23 -7.14 -13.84
C LEU A 88 7.63 -7.72 -13.70
N ALA A 89 7.84 -8.99 -14.08
CA ALA A 89 9.16 -9.62 -14.07
C ALA A 89 10.16 -8.96 -15.04
N ARG A 90 9.67 -8.19 -16.03
CA ARG A 90 10.50 -7.45 -17.00
C ARG A 90 10.72 -5.99 -16.60
N LEU A 91 10.03 -5.51 -15.56
CA LEU A 91 10.18 -4.14 -15.07
C LEU A 91 11.56 -3.96 -14.44
N LYS A 92 12.29 -2.92 -14.87
CA LYS A 92 13.63 -2.58 -14.36
C LYS A 92 13.69 -1.21 -13.67
N THR A 93 12.69 -0.38 -13.91
CA THR A 93 12.61 0.99 -13.41
C THR A 93 11.80 1.01 -12.12
N ALA A 94 12.25 1.78 -11.14
CA ALA A 94 11.50 1.97 -9.89
C ALA A 94 10.16 2.66 -10.15
N VAL A 95 9.11 2.18 -9.47
CA VAL A 95 7.75 2.72 -9.55
C VAL A 95 7.22 2.94 -8.15
N ASN A 96 6.79 4.16 -7.87
CA ASN A 96 6.08 4.52 -6.65
C ASN A 96 4.61 4.77 -6.98
N ILE A 97 3.73 3.98 -6.37
CA ILE A 97 2.27 4.12 -6.47
C ILE A 97 1.79 4.71 -5.15
N GLN A 98 1.21 5.91 -5.20
CA GLN A 98 0.56 6.55 -4.06
C GLN A 98 -0.95 6.52 -4.29
N ILE A 99 -1.70 6.02 -3.32
CA ILE A 99 -3.16 6.00 -3.35
C ILE A 99 -3.63 6.88 -2.21
N LEU A 100 -4.23 8.01 -2.53
CA LEU A 100 -4.85 8.90 -1.56
C LEU A 100 -6.28 8.45 -1.34
N THR A 101 -6.62 8.20 -0.09
CA THR A 101 -7.95 7.73 0.33
C THR A 101 -8.38 8.42 1.62
N THR A 102 -9.61 8.18 2.07
CA THR A 102 -10.17 8.68 3.32
C THR A 102 -10.83 7.54 4.11
N ALA A 103 -11.08 7.74 5.40
CA ALA A 103 -11.70 6.74 6.27
C ALA A 103 -13.09 6.28 5.79
N ASP A 104 -13.84 7.15 5.12
CA ASP A 104 -15.19 6.93 4.60
C ASP A 104 -15.21 6.37 3.15
N ASN A 105 -14.05 6.27 2.50
CA ASN A 105 -13.97 5.78 1.13
C ASN A 105 -14.04 4.24 1.06
N GLU A 106 -15.22 3.72 0.72
CA GLU A 106 -15.51 2.28 0.64
C GLU A 106 -14.65 1.51 -0.38
N THR A 107 -14.27 2.18 -1.47
CA THR A 107 -13.64 1.53 -2.62
C THR A 107 -12.11 1.60 -2.63
N GLY A 108 -11.50 2.38 -1.73
CA GLY A 108 -10.05 2.59 -1.67
C GLY A 108 -9.28 1.31 -1.43
N ALA A 109 -9.86 0.37 -0.67
CA ALA A 109 -9.27 -0.94 -0.42
C ALA A 109 -9.15 -1.81 -1.68
N LEU A 110 -10.04 -1.64 -2.67
CA LEU A 110 -9.98 -2.37 -3.93
C LEU A 110 -8.72 -2.00 -4.71
N VAL A 111 -8.48 -0.70 -4.86
CA VAL A 111 -7.29 -0.17 -5.55
C VAL A 111 -6.03 -0.49 -4.76
N ALA A 112 -6.06 -0.34 -3.42
CA ALA A 112 -4.94 -0.67 -2.55
C ALA A 112 -4.53 -2.15 -2.68
N LYS A 113 -5.51 -3.07 -2.72
CA LYS A 113 -5.25 -4.51 -2.91
C LYS A 113 -4.47 -4.77 -4.20
N HIS A 114 -4.87 -4.17 -5.33
CA HIS A 114 -4.15 -4.32 -6.60
C HIS A 114 -2.72 -3.77 -6.50
N ALA A 115 -2.56 -2.53 -6.03
CA ALA A 115 -1.25 -1.90 -5.93
C ALA A 115 -0.29 -2.65 -4.97
N PHE A 116 -0.79 -3.12 -3.83
CA PHE A 116 -0.03 -3.98 -2.93
C PHE A 116 0.37 -5.29 -3.60
N GLY A 117 -0.51 -5.87 -4.41
CA GLY A 117 -0.23 -7.07 -5.20
C GLY A 117 0.95 -6.84 -6.14
N LEU A 118 0.93 -5.75 -6.90
CA LEU A 118 2.01 -5.39 -7.81
C LEU A 118 3.33 -5.16 -7.05
N ALA A 119 3.29 -4.51 -5.87
CA ALA A 119 4.45 -4.29 -5.01
C ALA A 119 5.06 -5.61 -4.50
N VAL A 120 4.24 -6.57 -4.11
CA VAL A 120 4.72 -7.91 -3.71
C VAL A 120 5.32 -8.68 -4.89
N ALA A 121 4.76 -8.52 -6.10
CA ALA A 121 5.21 -9.23 -7.29
C ALA A 121 6.43 -8.61 -7.99
N SER A 122 6.86 -7.40 -7.62
CA SER A 122 8.04 -6.75 -8.22
C SER A 122 8.86 -5.97 -7.19
N PRO A 123 10.17 -6.22 -7.06
CA PRO A 123 11.03 -5.45 -6.14
C PRO A 123 11.20 -3.99 -6.55
N HIS A 124 10.78 -3.63 -7.76
CA HIS A 124 10.85 -2.27 -8.28
C HIS A 124 9.62 -1.44 -7.95
N ILE A 125 8.55 -2.05 -7.43
CA ILE A 125 7.31 -1.35 -7.12
C ILE A 125 7.20 -1.12 -5.62
N ARG A 126 6.87 0.11 -5.23
CA ARG A 126 6.42 0.45 -3.88
C ARG A 126 5.04 1.05 -3.92
N ALA A 127 4.19 0.63 -2.99
CA ALA A 127 2.80 1.05 -2.92
C ALA A 127 2.50 1.67 -1.55
N TYR A 128 1.98 2.89 -1.57
CA TYR A 128 1.66 3.68 -0.39
C TYR A 128 0.18 4.04 -0.42
N LEU A 129 -0.59 3.51 0.53
CA LEU A 129 -1.93 4.02 0.81
C LEU A 129 -1.80 5.17 1.81
N ILE A 130 -2.33 6.35 1.47
CA ILE A 130 -2.19 7.58 2.26
C ILE A 130 -3.58 8.01 2.72
N MET A 131 -3.75 8.11 4.03
CA MET A 131 -4.96 8.65 4.67
C MET A 131 -4.99 10.18 4.50
N ALA A 132 -5.62 10.66 3.41
CA ALA A 132 -5.65 12.07 3.03
C ALA A 132 -6.47 12.95 3.99
N ASP A 133 -7.40 12.36 4.72
CA ASP A 133 -8.12 12.99 5.83
C ASP A 133 -7.19 13.32 7.02
N ALA A 134 -6.13 12.52 7.22
CA ALA A 134 -5.08 12.79 8.20
C ALA A 134 -3.96 13.70 7.66
N PHE A 135 -3.76 13.74 6.34
CA PHE A 135 -2.72 14.54 5.67
C PHE A 135 -3.29 15.32 4.46
N PRO A 136 -4.09 16.38 4.69
CA PRO A 136 -4.69 17.17 3.60
C PRO A 136 -3.67 17.72 2.60
N GLU A 137 -2.45 18.00 3.05
CA GLU A 137 -1.34 18.45 2.21
C GLU A 137 -0.97 17.45 1.11
N ALA A 138 -1.18 16.14 1.32
CA ALA A 138 -0.96 15.12 0.30
C ALA A 138 -2.00 15.25 -0.83
N ALA A 139 -3.26 15.51 -0.49
CA ALA A 139 -4.31 15.75 -1.48
C ALA A 139 -4.09 17.06 -2.24
N ILE A 140 -3.73 18.13 -1.53
CA ILE A 140 -3.43 19.44 -2.12
C ILE A 140 -2.28 19.33 -3.13
N ARG A 141 -1.20 18.61 -2.80
CA ARG A 141 -0.03 18.45 -3.67
C ARG A 141 -0.38 17.96 -5.08
N TYR A 142 -1.37 17.09 -5.19
CA TYR A 142 -1.77 16.47 -6.45
C TYR A 142 -3.13 16.98 -6.97
N SER A 143 -3.68 18.04 -6.35
CA SER A 143 -5.03 18.54 -6.64
C SER A 143 -6.09 17.42 -6.60
N ALA A 144 -5.91 16.46 -5.69
CA ALA A 144 -6.79 15.30 -5.57
C ALA A 144 -8.13 15.72 -4.93
N SER A 145 -9.15 15.87 -5.76
CA SER A 145 -10.49 16.28 -5.33
C SER A 145 -11.41 15.12 -4.96
N THR A 146 -11.07 13.90 -5.38
CA THR A 146 -11.89 12.70 -5.20
C THR A 146 -11.03 11.51 -4.79
N ALA A 147 -11.50 10.74 -3.81
CA ALA A 147 -10.87 9.49 -3.38
C ALA A 147 -11.57 8.26 -4.01
N PRO A 148 -10.85 7.16 -4.29
CA PRO A 148 -9.39 7.08 -4.25
C PRO A 148 -8.75 7.88 -5.41
N HIS A 149 -7.61 8.52 -5.14
CA HIS A 149 -6.78 9.17 -6.16
C HIS A 149 -5.44 8.46 -6.23
N ILE A 150 -5.04 8.01 -7.43
CA ILE A 150 -3.83 7.24 -7.67
C ILE A 150 -2.81 8.13 -8.35
N VAL A 151 -1.61 8.16 -7.81
CA VAL A 151 -0.46 8.88 -8.36
C VAL A 151 0.67 7.88 -8.60
N ILE A 152 1.15 7.80 -9.83
CA ILE A 152 2.25 6.90 -10.21
C ILE A 152 3.44 7.74 -10.63
N ASN A 153 4.57 7.55 -9.94
CA ASN A 153 5.83 8.27 -10.16
C ASN A 153 5.68 9.80 -10.22
N GLU A 154 4.66 10.37 -9.55
CA GLU A 154 4.34 11.80 -9.58
C GLU A 154 4.06 12.35 -11.00
N ARG A 155 3.77 11.47 -11.97
CA ARG A 155 3.56 11.81 -13.39
C ARG A 155 2.14 11.53 -13.85
N VAL A 156 1.61 10.39 -13.44
CA VAL A 156 0.28 9.92 -13.82
C VAL A 156 -0.66 10.07 -12.63
N HIS A 157 -1.85 10.60 -12.90
CA HIS A 157 -2.88 10.94 -11.92
C HIS A 157 -4.23 10.40 -12.38
N ILE A 158 -4.84 9.51 -11.61
CA ILE A 158 -6.16 8.93 -11.92
C ILE A 158 -7.03 9.00 -10.67
N SER A 159 -8.28 9.43 -10.83
CA SER A 159 -9.29 9.33 -9.77
C SER A 159 -10.23 8.16 -10.04
N GLY A 160 -10.66 7.50 -8.97
CA GLY A 160 -11.65 6.42 -9.01
C GLY A 160 -11.05 5.03 -8.96
N VAL A 161 -11.93 4.04 -9.08
CA VAL A 161 -11.57 2.62 -9.00
C VAL A 161 -11.08 2.16 -10.36
N ILE A 162 -9.87 1.61 -10.39
CA ILE A 162 -9.31 0.95 -11.57
C ILE A 162 -8.94 -0.49 -11.23
N ASP A 163 -9.02 -1.36 -12.23
CA ASP A 163 -8.63 -2.76 -12.09
C ASP A 163 -7.12 -2.97 -12.25
N GLU A 164 -6.69 -4.22 -12.09
CA GLU A 164 -5.29 -4.61 -12.20
C GLU A 164 -4.68 -4.32 -13.59
N ALA A 165 -5.44 -4.55 -14.66
CA ALA A 165 -4.96 -4.39 -16.03
C ALA A 165 -4.75 -2.91 -16.36
N GLU A 166 -5.69 -2.07 -15.95
CA GLU A 166 -5.59 -0.62 -16.09
C GLU A 166 -4.47 -0.05 -15.23
N LEU A 167 -4.32 -0.49 -13.97
CA LEU A 167 -3.21 -0.05 -13.12
C LEU A 167 -1.85 -0.38 -13.77
N LEU A 168 -1.72 -1.55 -14.38
CA LEU A 168 -0.50 -1.95 -15.09
C LEU A 168 -0.28 -1.11 -16.37
N HIS A 169 -1.35 -0.76 -17.09
CA HIS A 169 -1.26 0.15 -18.22
C HIS A 169 -0.77 1.54 -17.79
N GLN A 170 -1.34 2.09 -16.72
CA GLN A 170 -0.94 3.39 -16.17
C GLN A 170 0.50 3.41 -15.68
N ILE A 171 1.00 2.30 -15.11
CA ILE A 171 2.43 2.16 -14.80
C ILE A 171 3.29 2.33 -16.06
N SER A 172 2.90 1.72 -17.18
CA SER A 172 3.69 1.81 -18.42
C SER A 172 3.78 3.23 -18.99
N LEU A 173 2.76 4.06 -18.76
CA LEU A 173 2.76 5.47 -19.13
C LEU A 173 3.63 6.35 -18.20
N ALA A 174 3.92 5.86 -16.99
CA ALA A 174 4.65 6.59 -15.96
C ALA A 174 6.16 6.26 -15.89
N LEU A 175 6.65 5.28 -16.66
CA LEU A 175 8.07 4.87 -16.70
C LEU A 175 8.95 5.93 -17.40
#